data_AF-A0A2H0NZY4-F1
#
_entry.id   AF-A0A2H0NZY4-F1
#
_cell.length_a   1.000
_cell.length_b   1.000
_cell.length_c   1.000
_cell.angle_alpha   90.00
_cell.angle_beta   90.00
_cell.angle_gamma   90.00
#
_symmetry.space_group_name_H-M   'P 1'
#
loop_
_entity.id
_entity.type
_entity.pdbx_description
1 polymer ?
#
loop_
_entity_poly.entity_id
_entity_poly.type
_entity_poly.pdbx_seq_one_letter_code
_entity_poly.pdbx_strand_id
1 'polypeptide(L)'
;MLTNFHMGLYQPLSWLSYGLDYTLWGMNPVGYHLTNLVLHTANVLLVYVMVLRLFPLVRDSAKELSTTEIGLWAALAATLFGLHPLRVESVAWATERRDVLSGLFFLLSLNLYFSFARRDKDPGKQKLLIASAATYALSLLSKPGSVGFPLILLILDWYPLRRQEGLKELLREKVSFIAIALAASVLAPIAMAKGGDILTWEQYGTIPRIVQFLTGLSFYLWKTLWPLNLSPLYLLRPPGALEAGSLPVILSAASASLAIITATILCRQRWPWATAAWFFYMLLLAPVSGLAQNGPQFA
;
A
#
# COMPACT_ATOMS: atom_id res chain seq x y z
N MET A 1 14.08 13.33 -17.27
CA MET A 1 13.43 12.68 -16.11
C MET A 1 12.23 11.81 -16.50
N LEU A 2 11.32 12.30 -17.35
CA LEU A 2 10.06 11.60 -17.68
C LEU A 2 10.19 10.30 -18.50
N THR A 3 11.34 10.03 -19.11
CA THR A 3 11.59 8.83 -19.95
C THR A 3 12.73 7.95 -19.42
N ASN A 4 13.28 8.28 -18.25
CA ASN A 4 14.48 7.64 -17.72
C ASN A 4 14.12 6.56 -16.68
N PHE A 5 14.92 5.50 -16.63
CA PHE A 5 14.82 4.36 -15.71
C PHE A 5 16.00 4.32 -14.73
N HIS A 6 16.48 5.49 -14.32
CA HIS A 6 17.64 5.61 -13.46
C HIS A 6 17.48 4.78 -12.17
N MET A 7 18.51 4.01 -11.81
CA MET A 7 18.50 3.06 -10.68
C MET A 7 17.41 1.98 -10.77
N GLY A 8 17.00 1.60 -11.99
CA GLY A 8 16.08 0.46 -12.20
C GLY A 8 14.61 0.74 -11.89
N LEU A 9 14.24 2.01 -11.64
CA LEU A 9 12.89 2.39 -11.25
C LEU A 9 12.33 3.51 -12.13
N TYR A 10 11.11 3.32 -12.61
CA TYR A 10 10.34 4.39 -13.25
C TYR A 10 9.55 5.17 -12.18
N GLN A 11 10.16 6.24 -11.68
CA GLN A 11 9.59 7.11 -10.63
C GLN A 11 9.73 8.61 -10.95
N PRO A 12 9.25 9.06 -12.13
CA PRO A 12 9.47 10.42 -12.61
C PRO A 12 8.96 11.51 -11.68
N LEU A 13 7.85 11.28 -10.96
CA LEU A 13 7.28 12.29 -10.07
C LEU A 13 8.16 12.50 -8.82
N SER A 14 8.72 11.40 -8.30
CA SER A 14 9.71 11.46 -7.22
C SER A 14 10.96 12.22 -7.67
N TRP A 15 11.49 11.95 -8.88
CA TRP A 15 12.64 12.68 -9.41
C TRP A 15 12.36 14.18 -9.60
N LEU A 16 11.19 14.54 -10.13
CA LEU A 16 10.80 15.95 -10.26
C LEU A 16 10.68 16.64 -8.91
N SER A 17 10.15 15.95 -7.89
CA SER A 17 10.05 16.51 -6.54
C SER A 17 11.43 16.76 -5.90
N TYR A 18 12.43 15.92 -6.19
CA TYR A 18 13.81 16.20 -5.78
C TYR A 18 14.44 17.34 -6.56
N GLY A 19 14.12 17.48 -7.85
CA GLY A 19 14.53 18.62 -8.65
C GLY A 19 14.01 19.94 -8.08
N LEU A 20 12.73 19.97 -7.68
CA LEU A 20 12.14 21.14 -7.02
C LEU A 20 12.86 21.47 -5.71
N ASP A 21 13.12 20.48 -4.87
CA ASP A 21 13.88 20.73 -3.64
C ASP A 21 15.29 21.24 -3.90
N TYR A 22 15.98 20.71 -4.90
CA TYR A 22 17.30 21.21 -5.25
C TYR A 22 17.25 22.69 -5.68
N THR A 23 16.21 23.10 -6.42
CA THR A 23 16.05 24.52 -6.80
C THR A 23 15.76 25.44 -5.61
N LEU A 24 15.09 24.95 -4.57
CA LEU A 24 14.71 25.74 -3.40
C LEU A 24 15.77 25.72 -2.29
N TRP A 25 16.44 24.59 -2.10
CA TRP A 25 17.27 24.30 -0.93
C TRP A 25 18.72 23.93 -1.30
N GLY A 26 19.05 23.76 -2.58
CA GLY A 26 20.34 23.23 -3.01
C GLY A 26 20.60 21.84 -2.42
N MET A 27 21.81 21.60 -1.93
CA MET A 27 22.19 20.34 -1.25
C MET A 27 21.94 20.37 0.27
N ASN A 28 21.16 21.32 0.78
CA ASN A 28 20.86 21.40 2.21
C ASN A 28 19.86 20.29 2.61
N PRO A 29 20.25 19.29 3.41
CA PRO A 29 19.40 18.15 3.75
C PRO A 29 18.14 18.55 4.54
N VAL A 30 18.17 19.68 5.25
CA VAL A 30 17.01 20.16 6.03
C VAL A 30 15.77 20.35 5.15
N GLY A 31 15.93 20.88 3.94
CA GLY A 31 14.83 21.06 3.00
C GLY A 31 14.19 19.73 2.59
N TYR A 32 15.02 18.72 2.34
CA TYR A 32 14.55 17.39 1.93
C TYR A 32 13.77 16.67 3.04
N HIS A 33 14.25 16.75 4.29
CA HIS A 33 13.55 16.21 5.45
C HIS A 33 12.25 16.97 5.73
N LEU A 34 12.25 18.30 5.59
CA LEU A 34 11.05 19.11 5.75
C LEU A 34 9.97 18.73 4.72
N THR A 35 10.34 18.60 3.45
CA THR A 35 9.41 18.16 2.40
C THR A 35 8.82 16.78 2.74
N ASN A 36 9.63 15.81 3.19
CA ASN A 36 9.12 14.49 3.60
C ASN A 36 8.18 14.58 4.81
N LEU A 37 8.49 15.42 5.80
CA LEU A 37 7.66 15.63 6.98
C LEU A 37 6.31 16.26 6.62
N VAL A 38 6.28 17.24 5.71
CA VAL A 38 5.05 17.85 5.20
C VAL A 38 4.20 16.82 4.47
N LEU A 39 4.80 16.03 3.58
CA LEU A 39 4.10 14.94 2.87
C LEU A 39 3.54 13.90 3.84
N HIS A 40 4.30 13.49 4.85
CA HIS A 40 3.83 12.56 5.88
C HIS A 40 2.69 13.15 6.71
N THR A 41 2.77 14.41 7.09
CA THR A 41 1.70 15.10 7.82
C THR A 41 0.41 15.12 6.99
N ALA A 42 0.51 15.39 5.68
CA ALA A 42 -0.63 15.31 4.79
C ALA A 42 -1.21 13.88 4.70
N ASN A 43 -0.36 12.85 4.70
CA ASN A 43 -0.81 11.45 4.79
C ASN A 43 -1.60 11.16 6.07
N VAL A 44 -1.09 11.62 7.22
CA VAL A 44 -1.77 11.47 8.52
C VAL A 44 -3.17 12.10 8.48
N LEU A 45 -3.29 13.30 7.90
CA LEU A 45 -4.59 13.98 7.74
C LEU A 45 -5.51 13.23 6.77
N LEU A 46 -5.00 12.67 5.68
CA LEU A 46 -5.81 11.86 4.76
C LEU A 46 -6.27 10.54 5.39
N VAL A 47 -5.46 9.92 6.25
CA VAL A 47 -5.86 8.76 7.05
C VAL A 47 -6.98 9.14 8.01
N TYR A 48 -6.88 10.28 8.70
CA TYR A 48 -7.96 10.79 9.55
C TYR A 48 -9.28 10.93 8.77
N VAL A 49 -9.25 11.60 7.61
CA VAL A 49 -10.44 11.77 6.75
C VAL A 49 -10.96 10.44 6.23
N MET A 50 -10.08 9.50 5.88
CA MET A 50 -10.46 8.16 5.43
C MET A 50 -11.19 7.40 6.54
N VAL A 51 -10.67 7.41 7.77
CA VAL A 51 -11.29 6.71 8.90
C VAL A 51 -12.63 7.33 9.26
N LEU A 52 -12.77 8.67 9.23
CA LEU A 52 -14.06 9.34 9.41
C LEU A 52 -15.12 8.84 8.41
N ARG A 53 -14.71 8.50 7.19
CA ARG A 53 -15.60 8.00 6.12
C ARG A 53 -15.89 6.51 6.23
N LEU A 54 -14.92 5.73 6.66
CA LEU A 54 -15.01 4.27 6.81
C LEU A 54 -15.80 3.85 8.04
N PHE A 55 -15.59 4.53 9.17
CA PHE A 55 -16.09 4.10 10.47
C PHE A 55 -17.62 3.94 10.52
N PRO A 56 -18.43 4.83 9.92
CA PRO A 56 -19.88 4.64 9.85
C PRO A 56 -20.31 3.44 8.98
N LEU A 57 -19.51 3.06 7.98
CA LEU A 57 -19.85 2.00 7.03
C LEU A 57 -19.56 0.59 7.57
N VAL A 58 -18.63 0.49 8.51
CA VAL A 58 -18.18 -0.80 9.07
C VAL A 58 -19.08 -1.28 10.21
N ARG A 59 -19.78 -0.37 10.90
CA ARG A 59 -20.59 -0.73 12.07
C ARG A 59 -21.99 -1.20 11.67
N ASP A 60 -22.31 -2.43 12.05
CA ASP A 60 -23.67 -2.99 12.05
C ASP A 60 -24.41 -2.77 13.39
N SER A 61 -23.91 -1.87 14.26
CA SER A 61 -24.37 -1.75 15.65
C SER A 61 -25.51 -0.73 15.81
N ALA A 62 -26.57 -1.13 16.53
CA ALA A 62 -27.77 -0.33 16.79
C ALA A 62 -27.55 0.97 17.60
N LYS A 63 -26.40 1.11 18.28
CA LYS A 63 -26.09 2.32 19.03
C LYS A 63 -25.41 3.34 18.13
N GLU A 64 -26.11 4.42 17.80
CA GLU A 64 -25.51 5.57 17.12
C GLU A 64 -24.39 6.15 18.00
N LEU A 65 -23.21 6.32 17.41
CA LEU A 65 -22.11 7.04 18.05
C LEU A 65 -22.23 8.51 17.67
N SER A 66 -21.90 9.38 18.61
CA SER A 66 -21.78 10.81 18.36
C SER A 66 -20.67 11.09 17.35
N THR A 67 -20.79 12.21 16.63
CA THR A 67 -19.73 12.70 15.73
C THR A 67 -18.39 12.85 16.45
N THR A 68 -18.42 13.20 17.74
CA THR A 68 -17.23 13.32 18.60
C THR A 68 -16.52 11.98 18.78
N GLU A 69 -17.25 10.90 19.08
CA GLU A 69 -16.66 9.56 19.24
C GLU A 69 -16.01 9.07 17.94
N ILE A 70 -16.68 9.28 16.79
CA ILE A 70 -16.12 8.93 15.47
C ILE A 70 -14.84 9.74 15.22
N GLY A 71 -14.85 11.03 15.57
CA GLY A 71 -13.69 11.91 15.49
C GLY A 71 -12.52 11.41 16.36
N LEU A 72 -12.78 10.95 17.58
CA LEU A 72 -11.75 10.42 18.48
C LEU A 72 -11.13 9.12 17.93
N TRP A 73 -11.93 8.19 17.41
CA TRP A 73 -11.40 6.97 16.80
C TRP A 73 -10.58 7.26 15.54
N ALA A 74 -11.03 8.20 14.71
CA ALA A 74 -10.26 8.65 13.55
C ALA A 74 -8.95 9.31 13.95
N ALA A 75 -8.96 10.16 14.99
CA ALA A 75 -7.76 10.81 15.51
C ALA A 75 -6.78 9.79 16.10
N LEU A 76 -7.27 8.79 16.84
CA LEU A 76 -6.45 7.71 17.37
C LEU A 76 -5.80 6.92 16.23
N ALA A 77 -6.56 6.51 15.22
CA ALA A 77 -6.04 5.77 14.08
C ALA A 77 -4.99 6.58 13.28
N ALA A 78 -5.25 7.86 13.05
CA ALA A 78 -4.31 8.75 12.36
C ALA A 78 -3.04 8.99 13.18
N THR A 79 -3.16 9.16 14.50
CA THR A 79 -2.02 9.32 15.41
C THR A 79 -1.17 8.06 15.46
N LEU A 80 -1.81 6.89 15.59
CA LEU A 80 -1.13 5.59 15.52
C LEU A 80 -0.40 5.44 14.20
N PHE A 81 -1.02 5.80 13.06
CA PHE A 81 -0.34 5.79 11.77
C PHE A 81 0.85 6.77 11.70
N GLY A 82 0.66 7.99 12.20
CA GLY A 82 1.65 9.07 12.09
C GLY A 82 2.88 8.89 12.96
N LEU A 83 2.70 8.35 14.16
CA LEU A 83 3.76 8.14 15.15
C LEU A 83 4.31 6.71 15.16
N HIS A 84 3.81 5.83 14.30
CA HIS A 84 4.27 4.44 14.28
C HIS A 84 5.77 4.35 13.94
N PRO A 85 6.59 3.60 14.69
CA PRO A 85 8.03 3.48 14.42
C PRO A 85 8.37 2.95 13.01
N LEU A 86 7.50 2.12 12.43
CA LEU A 86 7.65 1.67 11.03
C LEU A 86 7.55 2.78 9.97
N ARG A 87 7.15 4.00 10.32
CA ARG A 87 7.17 5.15 9.39
C ARG A 87 8.49 5.88 9.36
N VAL A 88 9.37 5.65 10.34
CA VAL A 88 10.61 6.42 10.48
C VAL A 88 11.48 6.28 9.24
N GLU A 89 11.60 5.08 8.66
CA GLU A 89 12.40 4.89 7.45
C GLU A 89 11.88 5.72 6.27
N SER A 90 10.59 5.63 5.97
CA SER A 90 9.99 6.38 4.85
C SER A 90 10.02 7.90 5.03
N VAL A 91 10.08 8.41 6.27
CA VAL A 91 10.00 9.86 6.56
C VAL A 91 11.38 10.45 6.82
N ALA A 92 12.17 9.82 7.68
CA ALA A 92 13.47 10.32 8.11
C ALA A 92 14.56 10.09 7.05
N TRP A 93 14.45 9.06 6.21
CA TRP A 93 15.42 8.89 5.12
C TRP A 93 15.13 9.88 3.99
N ALA A 94 16.05 10.84 3.80
CA ALA A 94 15.88 11.93 2.82
C ALA A 94 15.56 11.43 1.40
N THR A 95 16.15 10.30 0.97
CA THR A 95 15.95 9.75 -0.38
C THR A 95 14.77 8.78 -0.50
N GLU A 96 14.03 8.49 0.57
CA GLU A 96 12.85 7.60 0.54
C GLU A 96 11.52 8.37 0.29
N ARG A 97 11.59 9.60 -0.23
CA ARG A 97 10.43 10.45 -0.56
C ARG A 97 9.36 9.75 -1.39
N ARG A 98 9.79 8.84 -2.29
CA ARG A 98 8.90 8.08 -3.17
C ARG A 98 7.76 7.40 -2.40
N ASP A 99 8.01 6.99 -1.15
CA ASP A 99 7.02 6.29 -0.31
C ASP A 99 5.97 7.24 0.24
N VAL A 100 6.40 8.33 0.87
CA VAL A 100 5.48 9.33 1.43
C VAL A 100 4.68 10.03 0.33
N LEU A 101 5.29 10.28 -0.83
CA LEU A 101 4.63 10.90 -1.99
C LEU A 101 3.65 9.95 -2.67
N SER A 102 4.04 8.68 -2.88
CA SER A 102 3.13 7.66 -3.41
C SER A 102 1.95 7.41 -2.49
N GLY A 103 2.20 7.36 -1.17
CA GLY A 103 1.18 7.25 -0.13
C GLY A 103 0.16 8.39 -0.15
N LEU A 104 0.61 9.62 -0.38
CA LEU A 104 -0.26 10.81 -0.48
C LEU A 104 -1.27 10.66 -1.60
N PHE A 105 -0.78 10.37 -2.79
CA PHE A 105 -1.63 10.22 -3.97
C PHE A 105 -2.52 8.97 -3.88
N PHE A 106 -2.04 7.89 -3.27
CA PHE A 106 -2.84 6.69 -2.99
C PHE A 106 -4.02 7.01 -2.06
N LEU A 107 -3.75 7.65 -0.91
CA LEU A 107 -4.77 7.99 0.08
C LEU A 107 -5.75 9.03 -0.46
N LEU A 108 -5.28 9.98 -1.28
CA LEU A 108 -6.13 10.95 -1.96
C LEU A 108 -7.06 10.27 -2.95
N SER A 109 -6.53 9.37 -3.78
CA SER A 109 -7.33 8.58 -4.73
C SER A 109 -8.41 7.77 -4.02
N LEU A 110 -8.06 7.12 -2.91
CA LEU A 110 -8.98 6.31 -2.12
C LEU A 110 -10.10 7.17 -1.50
N ASN A 111 -9.75 8.34 -0.96
CA ASN A 111 -10.71 9.30 -0.43
C ASN A 111 -11.65 9.86 -1.51
N LEU A 112 -11.13 10.18 -2.69
CA LEU A 112 -11.94 10.62 -3.82
C LEU A 112 -12.89 9.50 -4.29
N TYR A 113 -12.41 8.26 -4.31
CA TYR A 113 -13.22 7.09 -4.62
C TYR A 113 -14.38 6.90 -3.63
N PHE A 114 -14.11 7.00 -2.32
CA PHE A 114 -15.18 6.98 -1.31
C PHE A 114 -16.21 8.08 -1.52
N SER A 115 -15.77 9.28 -1.94
CA SER A 115 -16.66 10.40 -2.21
C SER A 115 -17.51 10.16 -3.47
N PHE A 116 -16.94 9.51 -4.48
CA PHE A 116 -17.65 9.05 -5.67
C PHE A 116 -18.71 8.00 -5.32
N ALA A 117 -18.33 6.94 -4.62
CA ALA A 117 -19.20 5.79 -4.33
C ALA A 117 -20.41 6.15 -3.47
N ARG A 118 -20.34 7.24 -2.69
CA ARG A 118 -21.45 7.73 -1.85
C ARG A 118 -22.43 8.65 -2.58
N ARG A 119 -22.10 9.13 -3.78
CA ARG A 119 -22.92 10.06 -4.54
C ARG A 119 -23.71 9.30 -5.60
N ASP A 120 -24.94 8.91 -5.25
CA ASP A 120 -25.84 8.37 -6.26
C ASP A 120 -26.46 9.50 -7.11
N LYS A 121 -26.57 9.27 -8.42
CA LYS A 121 -27.20 10.17 -9.42
C LYS A 121 -26.67 11.63 -9.51
N ASP A 122 -25.56 11.98 -8.87
CA ASP A 122 -24.93 13.31 -8.99
C ASP A 122 -24.12 13.44 -10.30
N PRO A 123 -24.40 14.42 -11.18
CA PRO A 123 -23.60 14.70 -12.39
C PRO A 123 -22.10 14.95 -12.09
N GLY A 124 -21.78 15.49 -10.92
CA GLY A 124 -20.42 15.78 -10.46
C GLY A 124 -19.63 14.52 -10.05
N LYS A 125 -20.28 13.37 -9.87
CA LYS A 125 -19.61 12.15 -9.39
C LYS A 125 -18.52 11.67 -10.35
N GLN A 126 -18.72 11.80 -11.65
CA GLN A 126 -17.73 11.37 -12.65
C GLN A 126 -16.42 12.14 -12.52
N LYS A 127 -16.47 13.42 -12.14
CA LYS A 127 -15.26 14.22 -11.88
C LYS A 127 -14.43 13.65 -10.72
N LEU A 128 -15.09 13.13 -9.69
CA LEU A 128 -14.41 12.49 -8.56
C LEU A 128 -13.74 11.18 -8.97
N LEU A 129 -14.40 10.38 -9.82
CA LEU A 129 -13.81 9.14 -10.33
C LEU A 129 -12.59 9.42 -11.21
N ILE A 130 -12.67 10.44 -12.09
CA ILE A 130 -11.54 10.88 -12.92
C ILE A 130 -10.40 11.41 -12.05
N ALA A 131 -10.70 12.24 -11.05
CA ALA A 131 -9.69 12.76 -10.11
C ALA A 131 -9.04 11.63 -9.29
N SER A 132 -9.82 10.63 -8.88
CA SER A 132 -9.31 9.42 -8.22
C SER A 132 -8.36 8.64 -9.13
N ALA A 133 -8.74 8.40 -10.39
CA ALA A 133 -7.86 7.73 -11.35
C ALA A 133 -6.58 8.54 -11.65
N ALA A 134 -6.70 9.87 -11.80
CA ALA A 134 -5.56 10.76 -12.03
C ALA A 134 -4.57 10.75 -10.85
N THR A 135 -5.08 10.87 -9.62
CA THR A 135 -4.24 10.80 -8.41
C THR A 135 -3.65 9.40 -8.23
N TYR A 136 -4.37 8.33 -8.56
CA TYR A 136 -3.79 6.99 -8.59
C TYR A 136 -2.62 6.87 -9.59
N ALA A 137 -2.73 7.45 -10.78
CA ALA A 137 -1.61 7.50 -11.72
C ALA A 137 -0.39 8.23 -11.12
N LEU A 138 -0.59 9.35 -10.43
CA LEU A 138 0.49 10.07 -9.73
C LEU A 138 1.14 9.23 -8.62
N SER A 139 0.37 8.38 -7.93
CA SER A 139 0.90 7.43 -6.94
C SER A 139 1.87 6.44 -7.58
N LEU A 140 1.50 5.84 -8.72
CA LEU A 140 2.39 4.92 -9.46
C LEU A 140 3.59 5.60 -10.10
N LEU A 141 3.45 6.84 -10.57
CA LEU A 141 4.56 7.66 -11.08
C LEU A 141 5.52 8.11 -9.98
N SER A 142 5.11 8.03 -8.71
CA SER A 142 5.98 8.26 -7.55
C SER A 142 6.70 6.98 -7.13
N LYS A 143 5.95 5.87 -7.03
CA LYS A 143 6.48 4.52 -6.76
C LYS A 143 5.51 3.48 -7.33
N PRO A 144 5.97 2.47 -8.07
CA PRO A 144 5.10 1.45 -8.69
C PRO A 144 4.48 0.44 -7.68
N GLY A 145 4.49 0.74 -6.37
CA GLY A 145 4.11 -0.20 -5.30
C GLY A 145 2.60 -0.39 -5.11
N SER A 146 1.74 0.39 -5.77
CA SER A 146 0.29 0.36 -5.57
C SER A 146 -0.50 -0.29 -6.70
N VAL A 147 0.12 -1.14 -7.53
CA VAL A 147 -0.52 -1.78 -8.70
C VAL A 147 -1.77 -2.61 -8.34
N GLY A 148 -1.88 -3.08 -7.10
CA GLY A 148 -3.05 -3.81 -6.59
C GLY A 148 -4.28 -2.94 -6.32
N PHE A 149 -4.21 -1.62 -6.52
CA PHE A 149 -5.29 -0.68 -6.18
C PHE A 149 -6.66 -0.97 -6.84
N PRO A 150 -6.77 -1.38 -8.12
CA PRO A 150 -8.07 -1.70 -8.70
C PRO A 150 -8.78 -2.86 -7.97
N LEU A 151 -8.01 -3.84 -7.50
CA LEU A 151 -8.54 -4.95 -6.70
C LEU A 151 -8.93 -4.48 -5.29
N ILE A 152 -8.17 -3.55 -4.72
CA ILE A 152 -8.54 -2.87 -3.47
C ILE A 152 -9.89 -2.16 -3.61
N LEU A 153 -10.15 -1.46 -4.72
CA LEU A 153 -11.44 -0.81 -4.96
C LEU A 153 -12.59 -1.82 -5.03
N LEU A 154 -12.39 -2.98 -5.67
CA LEU A 154 -13.39 -4.05 -5.72
C LEU A 154 -13.66 -4.66 -4.33
N ILE A 155 -12.63 -4.81 -3.49
CA ILE A 155 -12.80 -5.24 -2.11
C ILE A 155 -13.63 -4.21 -1.34
N LEU A 156 -13.34 -2.91 -1.51
CA LEU A 156 -14.06 -1.85 -0.83
C LEU A 156 -15.52 -1.72 -1.30
N ASP A 157 -15.77 -1.95 -2.59
CA ASP A 157 -17.12 -2.03 -3.16
C ASP A 157 -17.93 -3.16 -2.51
N TRP A 158 -17.31 -4.33 -2.33
CA TRP A 158 -17.91 -5.44 -1.59
C TRP A 158 -18.12 -5.07 -0.11
N TYR A 159 -17.08 -4.62 0.57
CA TYR A 159 -17.12 -4.19 1.96
C TYR A 159 -16.04 -3.14 2.27
N PRO A 160 -16.38 -1.99 2.88
CA PRO A 160 -17.62 -1.73 3.60
C PRO A 160 -18.69 -0.99 2.77
N LEU A 161 -18.45 -0.66 1.50
CA LEU A 161 -19.41 0.11 0.70
C LEU A 161 -20.69 -0.66 0.37
N ARG A 162 -20.65 -2.00 0.34
CA ARG A 162 -21.80 -2.89 0.08
C ARG A 162 -22.58 -2.49 -1.17
N ARG A 163 -21.85 -2.14 -2.23
CA ARG A 163 -22.38 -1.75 -3.53
C ARG A 163 -23.22 -2.87 -4.14
N GLN A 164 -24.37 -2.49 -4.72
CA GLN A 164 -25.38 -3.43 -5.23
C GLN A 164 -25.26 -3.62 -6.75
N GLU A 165 -24.37 -2.86 -7.40
CA GLU A 165 -24.09 -2.91 -8.82
C GLU A 165 -23.52 -4.27 -9.23
N GLY A 166 -23.81 -4.70 -10.46
CA GLY A 166 -23.29 -5.96 -10.99
C GLY A 166 -21.78 -5.92 -11.18
N LEU A 167 -21.10 -7.08 -11.11
CA LEU A 167 -19.65 -7.17 -11.30
C LEU A 167 -19.17 -6.50 -12.61
N LYS A 168 -19.94 -6.62 -13.69
CA LYS A 168 -19.62 -5.98 -14.98
C LYS A 168 -19.63 -4.44 -14.91
N GLU A 169 -20.54 -3.86 -14.14
CA GLU A 169 -20.65 -2.41 -13.96
C GLU A 169 -19.51 -1.90 -13.10
N LEU A 170 -19.21 -2.60 -12.00
CA LEU A 170 -18.05 -2.30 -11.16
C LEU A 170 -16.77 -2.38 -11.99
N LEU A 171 -16.54 -3.45 -12.75
CA LEU A 171 -15.35 -3.56 -13.60
C LEU A 171 -15.28 -2.45 -14.66
N ARG A 172 -16.41 -2.05 -15.25
CA ARG A 172 -16.46 -0.94 -16.23
C ARG A 172 -16.00 0.39 -15.61
N GLU A 173 -16.41 0.68 -14.38
CA GLU A 173 -15.95 1.88 -13.67
C GLU A 173 -14.45 1.85 -13.37
N LYS A 174 -13.86 0.65 -13.20
CA LYS A 174 -12.46 0.46 -12.84
C LYS A 174 -11.55 0.34 -14.05
N VAL A 175 -12.07 0.41 -15.28
CA VAL A 175 -11.28 0.29 -16.52
C VAL A 175 -10.10 1.25 -16.54
N SER A 176 -10.29 2.52 -16.15
CA SER A 176 -9.19 3.49 -16.10
C SER A 176 -8.10 3.08 -15.10
N PHE A 177 -8.49 2.64 -13.90
CA PHE A 177 -7.57 2.18 -12.87
C PHE A 177 -6.82 0.91 -13.30
N ILE A 178 -7.53 -0.04 -13.92
CA ILE A 178 -6.95 -1.28 -14.46
C ILE A 178 -5.95 -0.95 -15.57
N ALA A 179 -6.30 -0.06 -16.51
CA ALA A 179 -5.39 0.35 -17.58
C ALA A 179 -4.12 1.02 -17.02
N ILE A 180 -4.27 1.91 -16.03
CA ILE A 180 -3.14 2.55 -15.33
C ILE A 180 -2.26 1.51 -14.61
N ALA A 181 -2.87 0.56 -13.90
CA ALA A 181 -2.16 -0.51 -13.20
C ALA A 181 -1.38 -1.40 -14.19
N LEU A 182 -2.02 -1.83 -15.28
CA LEU A 182 -1.39 -2.64 -16.32
C LEU A 182 -0.21 -1.92 -16.97
N ALA A 183 -0.37 -0.63 -17.30
CA ALA A 183 0.72 0.17 -17.85
C ALA A 183 1.93 0.21 -16.90
N ALA A 184 1.71 0.45 -15.60
CA ALA A 184 2.78 0.45 -14.61
C ALA A 184 3.42 -0.94 -14.42
N SER A 185 2.61 -2.01 -14.41
CA SER A 185 3.08 -3.39 -14.31
C SER A 185 3.94 -3.81 -15.51
N VAL A 186 3.67 -3.29 -16.71
CA VAL A 186 4.52 -3.52 -17.89
C VAL A 186 5.81 -2.71 -17.83
N LEU A 187 5.73 -1.45 -17.36
CA LEU A 187 6.90 -0.58 -17.24
C LEU A 187 7.89 -1.05 -16.17
N ALA A 188 7.43 -1.70 -15.10
CA ALA A 188 8.29 -2.13 -14.00
C ALA A 188 9.39 -3.12 -14.44
N PRO A 189 9.10 -4.26 -15.09
CA PRO A 189 10.14 -5.15 -15.61
C PRO A 189 11.10 -4.48 -16.59
N ILE A 190 10.61 -3.57 -17.44
CA ILE A 190 11.43 -2.82 -18.41
C ILE A 190 12.42 -1.90 -17.68
N ALA A 191 11.94 -1.21 -16.64
CA ALA A 191 12.78 -0.36 -15.79
C ALA A 191 13.86 -1.19 -15.09
N MET A 192 13.47 -2.31 -14.52
CA MET A 192 14.33 -3.17 -13.73
C MET A 192 15.38 -3.90 -14.58
N ALA A 193 15.04 -4.32 -15.79
CA ALA A 193 15.99 -4.91 -16.74
C ALA A 193 17.14 -3.96 -17.10
N LYS A 194 16.91 -2.65 -16.99
CA LYS A 194 17.94 -1.61 -17.17
C LYS A 194 18.73 -1.29 -15.89
N GLY A 195 18.23 -1.72 -14.72
CA GLY A 195 18.80 -1.44 -13.41
C GLY A 195 19.67 -2.55 -12.82
N GLY A 196 19.61 -3.79 -13.35
CA GLY A 196 20.52 -4.88 -13.00
C GLY A 196 20.11 -5.79 -11.85
N ASP A 197 19.06 -5.48 -11.08
CA ASP A 197 18.74 -6.16 -9.80
C ASP A 197 17.43 -6.98 -9.82
N ILE A 198 17.29 -7.92 -10.75
CA ILE A 198 16.18 -8.89 -10.74
C ILE A 198 16.70 -10.27 -10.39
N LEU A 199 16.29 -10.80 -9.22
CA LEU A 199 16.33 -12.22 -8.96
C LEU A 199 15.27 -12.89 -9.85
N THR A 200 15.69 -13.62 -10.87
CA THR A 200 14.75 -14.29 -11.77
C THR A 200 13.98 -15.40 -11.06
N TRP A 201 12.88 -15.84 -11.66
CA TRP A 201 12.12 -16.99 -11.15
C TRP A 201 12.99 -18.25 -11.08
N GLU A 202 13.90 -18.42 -12.03
CA GLU A 202 14.83 -19.54 -12.11
C GLU A 202 15.91 -19.48 -11.02
N GLN A 203 16.38 -18.28 -10.65
CA GLN A 203 17.42 -18.11 -9.63
C GLN A 203 16.93 -18.35 -8.19
N TYR A 204 15.68 -17.96 -7.88
CA TYR A 204 15.16 -18.01 -6.51
C TYR A 204 14.15 -19.15 -6.28
N GLY A 205 13.51 -19.65 -7.34
CA GLY A 205 12.58 -20.77 -7.28
C GLY A 205 11.19 -20.43 -6.71
N THR A 206 10.20 -21.25 -7.03
CA THR A 206 8.80 -21.01 -6.65
C THR A 206 8.54 -21.21 -5.15
N ILE A 207 9.13 -22.25 -4.56
CA ILE A 207 8.90 -22.59 -3.14
C ILE A 207 9.42 -21.48 -2.21
N PRO A 208 10.67 -20.98 -2.35
CA PRO A 208 11.17 -19.88 -1.51
C PRO A 208 10.34 -18.60 -1.63
N ARG A 209 9.77 -18.30 -2.80
CA ARG A 209 8.87 -17.16 -3.00
C ARG A 209 7.56 -17.30 -2.23
N ILE A 210 6.94 -18.48 -2.25
CA ILE A 210 5.72 -18.77 -1.49
C ILE A 210 6.01 -18.68 0.01
N VAL A 211 7.12 -19.28 0.45
CA VAL A 211 7.55 -19.24 1.85
C VAL A 211 7.82 -17.79 2.29
N GLN A 212 8.50 -16.99 1.48
CA GLN A 212 8.73 -15.58 1.75
C GLN A 212 7.43 -14.79 1.81
N PHE A 213 6.50 -14.99 0.87
CA PHE A 213 5.20 -14.32 0.91
C PHE A 213 4.46 -14.60 2.21
N LEU A 214 4.30 -15.89 2.57
CA LEU A 214 3.60 -16.29 3.79
C LEU A 214 4.32 -15.82 5.06
N THR A 215 5.65 -15.87 5.09
CA THR A 215 6.44 -15.38 6.23
C THR A 215 6.34 -13.85 6.34
N GLY A 216 6.36 -13.15 5.21
CA GLY A 216 6.24 -11.70 5.10
C GLY A 216 4.91 -11.19 5.67
N LEU A 217 3.80 -11.87 5.34
CA LEU A 217 2.47 -11.54 5.89
C LEU A 217 2.47 -11.52 7.42
N SER A 218 3.07 -12.53 8.06
CA SER A 218 3.21 -12.58 9.52
C SER A 218 4.24 -11.59 10.05
N PHE A 219 5.35 -11.40 9.34
CA PHE A 219 6.44 -10.50 9.73
C PHE A 219 5.97 -9.05 9.84
N TYR A 220 5.32 -8.52 8.81
CA TYR A 220 4.82 -7.14 8.80
C TYR A 220 3.69 -6.94 9.82
N LEU A 221 2.84 -7.95 10.03
CA LEU A 221 1.80 -7.91 11.05
C LEU A 221 2.42 -7.84 12.45
N TRP A 222 3.40 -8.71 12.73
CA TRP A 222 4.12 -8.72 13.99
C TRP A 222 4.85 -7.39 14.24
N LYS A 223 5.55 -6.85 13.25
CA LYS A 223 6.27 -5.57 13.36
C LYS A 223 5.32 -4.38 13.53
N THR A 224 4.07 -4.48 13.08
CA THR A 224 3.03 -3.47 13.33
C THR A 224 2.55 -3.52 14.78
N LEU A 225 2.47 -4.71 15.39
CA LEU A 225 2.07 -4.84 16.80
C LEU A 225 3.22 -4.60 17.78
N TRP A 226 4.43 -5.01 17.41
CA TRP A 226 5.61 -5.01 18.25
C TRP A 226 6.87 -4.54 17.47
N PRO A 227 7.05 -3.23 17.27
CA PRO A 227 8.10 -2.66 16.43
C PRO A 227 9.47 -2.60 17.13
N LEU A 228 9.93 -3.71 17.72
CA LEU A 228 11.28 -3.83 18.30
C LEU A 228 12.27 -4.45 17.31
N ASN A 229 13.56 -4.19 17.54
CA ASN A 229 14.68 -4.71 16.75
C ASN A 229 14.49 -4.45 15.25
N LEU A 230 14.25 -3.19 14.88
CA LEU A 230 14.15 -2.77 13.50
C LEU A 230 15.55 -2.70 12.87
N SER A 231 15.73 -3.41 11.77
CA SER A 231 16.93 -3.33 10.93
C SER A 231 16.69 -2.37 9.76
N PRO A 232 17.66 -1.53 9.37
CA PRO A 232 17.60 -0.76 8.12
C PRO A 232 17.58 -1.64 6.86
N LEU A 233 18.00 -2.91 6.98
CA LEU A 233 18.02 -3.85 5.87
C LEU A 233 17.71 -5.26 6.37
N TYR A 234 16.66 -5.86 5.82
CA TYR A 234 16.38 -7.28 6.01
C TYR A 234 16.77 -8.02 4.74
N LEU A 235 17.82 -8.83 4.77
CA LEU A 235 18.28 -9.55 3.60
C LEU A 235 17.51 -10.86 3.40
N LEU A 236 17.23 -11.18 2.14
CA LEU A 236 16.90 -12.53 1.73
C LEU A 236 18.04 -13.46 2.11
N ARG A 237 17.70 -14.54 2.81
CA ARG A 237 18.65 -15.63 2.99
C ARG A 237 18.72 -16.44 1.69
N PRO A 238 19.93 -16.75 1.19
CA PRO A 238 20.08 -17.60 0.02
C PRO A 238 19.34 -18.94 0.19
N PRO A 239 18.65 -19.45 -0.84
CA PRO A 239 18.06 -20.79 -0.80
C PRO A 239 19.19 -21.82 -0.60
N GLY A 240 19.27 -22.39 0.60
CA GLY A 240 20.36 -23.28 1.04
C GLY A 240 20.97 -22.90 2.40
N ALA A 241 20.86 -21.64 2.81
CA ALA A 241 21.27 -21.15 4.13
C ALA A 241 20.13 -21.20 5.18
N LEU A 242 19.22 -22.17 5.03
CA LEU A 242 18.27 -22.49 6.09
C LEU A 242 19.04 -23.26 7.16
N GLU A 243 19.69 -22.54 8.07
CA GLU A 243 20.17 -23.14 9.31
C GLU A 243 19.00 -23.90 9.93
N ALA A 244 19.21 -25.17 10.32
CA ALA A 244 18.15 -26.05 10.81
C ALA A 244 17.32 -25.41 11.95
N GLY A 245 17.89 -24.46 12.71
CA GLY A 245 17.20 -23.72 13.76
C GLY A 245 16.21 -22.64 13.29
N SER A 246 16.27 -22.20 12.02
CA SER A 246 15.39 -21.15 11.47
C SER A 246 14.13 -21.69 10.77
N LEU A 247 14.16 -22.96 10.36
CA LEU A 247 13.03 -23.62 9.69
C LEU A 247 11.75 -23.66 10.55
N PRO A 248 11.79 -23.94 11.87
CA PRO A 248 10.59 -23.90 12.70
C PRO A 248 9.94 -22.51 12.77
N VAL A 249 10.74 -21.45 12.77
CA VAL A 249 10.24 -20.05 12.80
C VAL A 249 9.55 -19.71 11.48
N ILE A 250 10.13 -20.12 10.35
CA ILE A 250 9.55 -19.90 9.02
C ILE A 250 8.24 -20.68 8.86
N LEU A 251 8.22 -21.96 9.25
CA LEU A 251 7.03 -22.79 9.15
C LEU A 251 5.91 -22.27 10.07
N SER A 252 6.22 -21.89 11.31
CA SER A 252 5.21 -21.32 12.21
C SER A 252 4.65 -19.99 11.69
N ALA A 253 5.49 -19.11 11.13
CA ALA A 253 5.04 -17.87 10.51
C ALA A 253 4.14 -18.13 9.29
N ALA A 254 4.51 -19.08 8.44
CA ALA A 254 3.71 -19.45 7.27
C ALA A 254 2.37 -20.10 7.67
N SER A 255 2.38 -21.01 8.64
CA SER A 255 1.18 -21.64 9.19
C SER A 255 0.25 -20.62 9.84
N ALA A 256 0.78 -19.64 10.58
CA ALA A 256 -0.01 -18.56 11.16
C ALA A 256 -0.70 -17.72 10.08
N SER A 257 0.00 -17.36 9.01
CA SER A 257 -0.59 -16.63 7.88
C SER A 257 -1.67 -17.43 7.16
N LEU A 258 -1.45 -18.73 6.92
CA LEU A 258 -2.47 -19.62 6.34
C LEU A 258 -3.70 -19.75 7.25
N ALA A 259 -3.49 -19.83 8.57
CA ALA A 259 -4.59 -19.87 9.54
C ALA A 259 -5.42 -18.58 9.51
N ILE A 260 -4.78 -17.40 9.43
CA ILE A 260 -5.48 -16.11 9.33
C ILE A 260 -6.24 -16.00 8.01
N ILE A 261 -5.64 -16.39 6.88
CA ILE A 261 -6.31 -16.45 5.57
C ILE A 261 -7.56 -17.34 5.67
N THR A 262 -7.40 -18.55 6.20
CA THR A 262 -8.49 -19.52 6.31
C THR A 262 -9.60 -19.00 7.22
N ALA A 263 -9.24 -18.49 8.40
CA ALA A 263 -10.19 -17.95 9.36
C ALA A 263 -10.98 -16.75 8.79
N THR A 264 -10.31 -15.81 8.12
CA THR A 264 -10.98 -14.64 7.52
C THR A 264 -11.90 -15.01 6.36
N ILE A 265 -11.59 -16.07 5.59
CA ILE A 265 -12.48 -16.58 4.54
C ILE A 265 -13.67 -17.33 5.13
N LEU A 266 -13.45 -18.24 6.09
CA LEU A 266 -14.51 -19.02 6.73
C LEU A 266 -15.47 -18.12 7.52
N CYS A 267 -14.95 -17.09 8.18
CA CYS A 267 -15.74 -16.14 8.96
C CYS A 267 -16.25 -14.94 8.15
N ARG A 268 -16.13 -14.93 6.81
CA ARG A 268 -16.48 -13.76 5.97
C ARG A 268 -17.92 -13.27 6.11
N GLN A 269 -18.85 -14.17 6.43
CA GLN A 269 -20.26 -13.81 6.65
C GLN A 269 -20.48 -13.16 8.03
N ARG A 270 -19.66 -13.54 9.03
CA ARG A 270 -19.77 -13.02 10.39
C ARG A 270 -18.96 -11.73 10.56
N TRP A 271 -17.75 -11.69 10.01
CA TRP A 271 -16.80 -10.58 10.12
C TRP A 271 -16.27 -10.15 8.74
N PRO A 272 -17.13 -9.59 7.87
CA PRO A 272 -16.72 -9.18 6.52
C PRO A 272 -15.60 -8.12 6.54
N TRP A 273 -15.54 -7.29 7.60
CA TRP A 273 -14.46 -6.32 7.80
C TRP A 273 -13.09 -6.97 7.93
N ALA A 274 -12.99 -8.13 8.59
CA ALA A 274 -11.72 -8.82 8.80
C ALA A 274 -11.21 -9.38 7.49
N THR A 275 -12.10 -9.96 6.68
CA THR A 275 -11.80 -10.41 5.32
C THR A 275 -11.33 -9.25 4.44
N ALA A 276 -12.09 -8.14 4.40
CA ALA A 276 -11.75 -6.99 3.59
C ALA A 276 -10.39 -6.39 3.98
N ALA A 277 -10.15 -6.19 5.28
CA ALA A 277 -8.88 -5.68 5.79
C ALA A 277 -7.70 -6.61 5.46
N TRP A 278 -7.89 -7.92 5.59
CA TRP A 278 -6.86 -8.90 5.32
C TRP A 278 -6.47 -8.96 3.84
N PHE A 279 -7.44 -9.00 2.93
CA PHE A 279 -7.14 -8.97 1.50
C PHE A 279 -6.57 -7.62 1.04
N PHE A 280 -7.04 -6.51 1.62
CA PHE A 280 -6.44 -5.18 1.40
C PHE A 280 -4.95 -5.18 1.77
N TYR A 281 -4.62 -5.72 2.94
CA TYR A 281 -3.25 -5.87 3.42
C TYR A 281 -2.39 -6.75 2.50
N MET A 282 -2.89 -7.93 2.09
CA MET A 282 -2.19 -8.82 1.17
C MET A 282 -1.89 -8.15 -0.18
N LEU A 283 -2.84 -7.38 -0.72
CA LEU A 283 -2.67 -6.68 -2.00
C LEU A 283 -1.65 -5.55 -1.94
N LEU A 284 -1.57 -4.84 -0.82
CA LEU A 284 -0.53 -3.82 -0.62
C LEU A 284 0.86 -4.43 -0.46
N LEU A 285 0.97 -5.62 0.13
CA LEU A 285 2.24 -6.32 0.28
C LEU A 285 2.68 -7.07 -0.98
N ALA A 286 1.76 -7.42 -1.87
CA ALA A 286 2.07 -8.25 -3.04
C ALA A 286 3.29 -7.75 -3.86
N PRO A 287 3.44 -6.45 -4.16
CA PRO A 287 4.56 -5.93 -4.96
C PRO A 287 5.92 -5.95 -4.25
N VAL A 288 5.94 -6.07 -2.92
CA VAL A 288 7.18 -6.17 -2.12
C VAL A 288 7.37 -7.56 -1.54
N SER A 289 6.54 -8.50 -1.97
CA SER A 289 6.60 -9.90 -1.54
C SER A 289 7.36 -10.77 -2.54
N GLY A 290 7.61 -12.03 -2.16
CA GLY A 290 8.25 -13.03 -3.03
C GLY A 290 7.58 -13.21 -4.41
N LEU A 291 6.34 -12.72 -4.62
CA LEU A 291 5.62 -12.78 -5.90
C LEU A 291 6.17 -11.83 -6.98
N ALA A 292 6.65 -10.65 -6.59
CA ALA A 292 7.15 -9.61 -7.50
C ALA A 292 8.36 -8.91 -6.88
N GLN A 293 9.34 -9.71 -6.46
CA GLN A 293 10.47 -9.24 -5.66
C GLN A 293 11.52 -8.48 -6.49
N ASN A 294 11.99 -7.38 -5.89
CA ASN A 294 13.01 -6.50 -6.44
C ASN A 294 14.18 -6.42 -5.45
N GLY A 295 15.40 -6.72 -5.91
CA GLY A 295 16.60 -6.69 -5.07
C GLY A 295 16.73 -7.84 -4.05
N PRO A 296 17.82 -7.84 -3.26
CA PRO A 296 18.15 -8.90 -2.31
C PRO A 296 17.44 -8.78 -0.96
N GLN A 297 16.54 -7.82 -0.77
CA GLN A 297 15.85 -7.58 0.51
C GLN A 297 14.61 -8.45 0.69
N PHE A 298 14.41 -8.97 1.91
CA PHE A 298 13.27 -9.76 2.35
C PHE A 298 12.03 -8.91 2.63
N ALA A 299 12.24 -7.77 3.30
CA ALA A 299 11.26 -6.78 3.70
C ALA A 299 11.91 -5.38 3.66
#